data_AF-A0A4Q1IB10-F1
#
_entry.id   AF-A0A4Q1IB10-F1
#
_cell.length_a   1.000
_cell.length_b   1.000
_cell.length_c   1.000
_cell.angle_alpha   90.00
_cell.angle_beta   90.00
_cell.angle_gamma   90.00
#
_symmetry.space_group_name_H-M   'P 1'
#
loop_
_entity.id
_entity.type
_entity.pdbx_description
1 polymer ?
#
loop_
_entity_poly.entity_id
_entity_poly.type
_entity_poly.pdbx_seq_one_letter_code
_entity_poly.pdbx_strand_id
1 'polypeptide(L)'
;MVFCLCINFGWSQTNLVLNGTCSNHTIDVNDNADSFDMTPPSTIDGTVSSPYNALWNNSDLDSWLGTNCGNTSEQPGSTSDGNKFGPNAGDGRGVKISSTCRRLYQVIAVTPGTNYTFSIDSRSEAANVSSEVFILNQEIVTESGLENGSADSRVDAFTTITNDFNATKSSSTEDTFTTTTFTFTASASIAVIYVRASAAVDNNNEVFYDNISLSVTTTASVKDDEFSTYFSLYPNPASSFINIQSKSVDVTNVQVYNLTGQLVLDQKGLVKNGVDVSSLNKGVYILKLSSNNNQYSTKIVVE
;
A
#
# COMPACT_ATOMS: atom_id res chain seq x y z
N MET A 1 -21.01 -8.00 -33.30
CA MET A 1 -19.96 -8.90 -32.80
C MET A 1 -19.44 -8.28 -31.51
N VAL A 2 -19.98 -8.69 -30.36
CA VAL A 2 -19.65 -8.13 -29.05
C VAL A 2 -18.35 -8.81 -28.61
N PHE A 3 -17.25 -8.06 -28.58
CA PHE A 3 -16.03 -8.52 -27.95
C PHE A 3 -16.20 -8.39 -26.43
N CYS A 4 -16.55 -9.51 -25.79
CA CYS A 4 -16.42 -9.66 -24.35
C CYS A 4 -14.92 -9.83 -24.06
N LEU A 5 -14.30 -8.79 -23.51
CA LEU A 5 -12.91 -8.83 -23.09
C LEU A 5 -12.86 -9.54 -21.72
N CYS A 6 -12.76 -10.87 -21.72
CA CYS A 6 -12.42 -11.63 -20.52
C CYS A 6 -10.94 -11.42 -20.21
N ILE A 7 -10.63 -10.50 -19.30
CA ILE A 7 -9.27 -10.32 -18.78
C ILE A 7 -9.01 -11.43 -17.77
N ASN A 8 -8.22 -12.42 -18.15
CA ASN A 8 -7.65 -13.40 -17.24
C ASN A 8 -6.65 -12.68 -16.31
N PHE A 9 -7.01 -12.49 -15.04
CA PHE A 9 -6.09 -12.02 -14.00
C PHE A 9 -5.12 -13.14 -13.61
N GLY A 10 -3.91 -13.10 -14.19
CA GLY A 10 -2.73 -13.73 -13.59
C GLY A 10 -2.31 -12.90 -12.38
N TRP A 11 -2.31 -13.51 -11.20
CA TRP A 11 -2.05 -12.84 -9.92
C TRP A 11 -0.57 -12.43 -9.79
N SER A 12 -0.26 -11.23 -10.27
CA SER A 12 0.75 -10.35 -9.67
C SER A 12 -0.02 -9.30 -8.85
N GLN A 13 0.47 -8.97 -7.66
CA GLN A 13 -0.12 -7.93 -6.80
C GLN A 13 -0.04 -6.59 -7.55
N THR A 14 -1.08 -6.27 -8.31
CA THR A 14 -1.10 -5.10 -9.17
C THR A 14 -1.44 -3.91 -8.28
N ASN A 15 -0.56 -2.91 -8.24
CA ASN A 15 -0.89 -1.62 -7.66
C ASN A 15 -2.11 -1.07 -8.40
N LEU A 16 -3.20 -0.80 -7.68
CA LEU A 16 -4.43 -0.28 -8.24
C LEU A 16 -4.36 1.24 -8.47
N VAL A 17 -3.39 1.92 -7.85
CA VAL A 17 -3.16 3.35 -8.04
C VAL A 17 -2.61 3.59 -9.45
N LEU A 18 -3.30 4.47 -10.19
CA LEU A 18 -2.85 4.93 -11.49
C LEU A 18 -1.70 5.93 -11.29
N ASN A 19 -0.55 5.63 -11.91
CA ASN A 19 0.67 6.45 -11.85
C ASN A 19 1.15 6.76 -10.41
N GLY A 20 1.07 5.77 -9.51
CA GLY A 20 1.48 5.94 -8.11
C GLY A 20 2.95 6.31 -7.89
N THR A 21 3.84 6.02 -8.85
CA THR A 21 5.27 6.40 -8.84
C THR A 21 5.54 7.78 -9.44
N CYS A 22 4.49 8.47 -9.91
CA CYS A 22 4.57 9.77 -10.55
C CYS A 22 5.58 9.85 -11.71
N SER A 23 5.83 8.73 -12.40
CA SER A 23 6.92 8.59 -13.37
C SER A 23 6.48 7.99 -14.72
N ASN A 24 5.18 7.73 -14.92
CA ASN A 24 4.69 7.11 -16.15
C ASN A 24 4.72 8.08 -17.34
N HIS A 25 4.50 9.37 -17.09
CA HIS A 25 4.47 10.40 -18.14
C HIS A 25 5.84 11.09 -18.22
N THR A 26 6.48 10.98 -19.38
CA THR A 26 7.88 11.37 -19.56
C THR A 26 8.09 12.56 -20.51
N ILE A 27 7.06 12.94 -21.27
CA ILE A 27 7.12 14.05 -22.23
C ILE A 27 6.77 15.35 -21.51
N ASP A 28 5.52 15.51 -21.05
CA ASP A 28 5.18 16.52 -20.05
C ASP A 28 5.13 15.89 -18.66
N VAL A 29 6.15 16.15 -17.85
CA VAL A 29 6.23 15.61 -16.50
C VAL A 29 5.15 16.17 -15.57
N ASN A 30 4.49 17.28 -15.94
CA ASN A 30 3.36 17.81 -15.19
C ASN A 30 2.15 16.91 -15.25
N ASP A 31 1.99 16.14 -16.33
CA ASP A 31 0.88 15.20 -16.49
C ASP A 31 0.91 14.08 -15.44
N ASN A 32 2.05 13.89 -14.76
CA ASN A 32 2.11 12.98 -13.62
C ASN A 32 1.23 13.42 -12.46
N ALA A 33 0.96 14.72 -12.31
CA ALA A 33 0.02 15.22 -11.32
C ALA A 33 -1.45 15.01 -11.72
N ASP A 34 -1.75 14.86 -13.02
CA ASP A 34 -3.13 14.66 -13.52
C ASP A 34 -3.76 13.36 -13.02
N SER A 35 -2.95 12.36 -12.64
CA SER A 35 -3.46 11.13 -12.03
C SER A 35 -4.03 11.36 -10.63
N PHE A 36 -3.74 12.50 -10.02
CA PHE A 36 -4.22 12.88 -8.68
C PHE A 36 -5.03 14.18 -8.71
N ASP A 37 -5.42 14.65 -9.90
CA ASP A 37 -6.33 15.77 -10.11
C ASP A 37 -7.78 15.30 -9.89
N MET A 38 -8.61 16.09 -9.21
CA MET A 38 -10.03 15.74 -9.06
C MET A 38 -10.86 16.02 -10.31
N THR A 39 -10.36 16.88 -11.20
CA THR A 39 -10.94 17.22 -12.50
C THR A 39 -9.91 17.03 -13.64
N PRO A 40 -9.42 15.78 -13.88
CA PRO A 40 -8.32 15.56 -14.81
C PRO A 40 -8.58 16.15 -16.20
N PRO A 41 -7.55 16.70 -16.87
CA PRO A 41 -7.70 17.27 -18.19
C PRO A 41 -8.13 16.21 -19.22
N SER A 42 -8.76 16.65 -20.31
CA SER A 42 -9.20 15.72 -21.37
C SER A 42 -8.05 15.09 -22.15
N THR A 43 -6.86 15.68 -22.09
CA THR A 43 -5.67 15.23 -22.82
C THR A 43 -4.43 15.32 -21.95
N ILE A 44 -3.52 14.36 -22.14
CA ILE A 44 -2.11 14.41 -21.73
C ILE A 44 -1.24 14.70 -22.96
N ASP A 45 -0.05 15.25 -22.77
CA ASP A 45 0.90 15.65 -23.82
C ASP A 45 0.25 16.51 -24.93
N GLY A 46 -0.76 17.29 -24.55
CA GLY A 46 -1.56 18.16 -25.41
C GLY A 46 -2.40 17.49 -26.51
N THR A 47 -2.28 16.19 -26.74
CA THR A 47 -2.90 15.50 -27.90
C THR A 47 -3.41 14.09 -27.61
N VAL A 48 -2.91 13.43 -26.58
CA VAL A 48 -3.29 12.06 -26.23
C VAL A 48 -4.47 12.12 -25.27
N SER A 49 -5.51 11.31 -25.49
CA SER A 49 -6.65 11.26 -24.57
C SER A 49 -6.17 10.90 -23.17
N SER A 50 -6.59 11.68 -22.17
CA SER A 50 -6.24 11.40 -20.78
C SER A 50 -6.84 10.04 -20.35
N PRO A 51 -6.05 9.16 -19.74
CA PRO A 51 -6.55 7.89 -19.19
C PRO A 51 -7.37 8.09 -17.91
N TYR A 52 -7.36 9.29 -17.32
CA TYR A 52 -7.96 9.60 -16.02
C TYR A 52 -9.34 10.25 -16.13
N ASN A 53 -9.53 11.20 -17.05
CA ASN A 53 -10.77 11.98 -17.18
C ASN A 53 -12.02 11.12 -17.49
N ALA A 54 -11.84 9.95 -18.12
CA ALA A 54 -12.96 9.03 -18.36
C ALA A 54 -13.37 8.23 -17.11
N LEU A 55 -12.53 8.23 -16.06
CA LEU A 55 -12.72 7.43 -14.86
C LEU A 55 -13.35 8.24 -13.72
N TRP A 56 -12.97 9.51 -13.56
CA TRP A 56 -13.58 10.43 -12.59
C TRP A 56 -13.50 11.87 -13.06
N ASN A 57 -14.42 12.71 -12.55
CA ASN A 57 -14.42 14.16 -12.73
C ASN A 57 -15.32 14.80 -11.66
N ASN A 58 -14.71 15.40 -10.64
CA ASN A 58 -15.41 15.93 -9.47
C ASN A 58 -15.43 17.47 -9.46
N SER A 59 -16.15 18.03 -10.42
CA SER A 59 -16.33 19.49 -10.54
C SER A 59 -17.09 20.13 -9.36
N ASP A 60 -17.91 19.36 -8.64
CA ASP A 60 -18.62 19.86 -7.46
C ASP A 60 -17.65 20.15 -6.30
N LEU A 61 -16.71 19.24 -6.04
CA LEU A 61 -15.68 19.45 -5.02
C LEU A 61 -14.69 20.54 -5.41
N ASP A 62 -14.27 20.57 -6.68
CA ASP A 62 -13.41 21.65 -7.21
C ASP A 62 -14.06 23.03 -6.98
N SER A 63 -15.33 23.19 -7.37
CA SER A 63 -16.07 24.43 -7.14
C SER A 63 -16.18 24.81 -5.66
N TRP A 64 -16.41 23.82 -4.80
CA TRP A 64 -16.46 24.03 -3.36
C TRP A 64 -15.11 24.48 -2.81
N LEU A 65 -14.00 23.84 -3.19
CA LEU A 65 -12.63 24.22 -2.78
C LEU A 65 -12.27 25.63 -3.27
N GLY A 66 -12.60 25.95 -4.52
CA GLY A 66 -12.43 27.27 -5.09
C GLY A 66 -13.06 28.37 -4.25
N THR A 67 -14.25 28.10 -3.70
CA THR A 67 -14.98 29.02 -2.82
C THR A 67 -14.40 29.04 -1.41
N ASN A 68 -14.15 27.86 -0.81
CA ASN A 68 -13.89 27.72 0.61
C ASN A 68 -12.42 27.94 0.99
N CYS A 69 -11.51 27.69 0.07
CA CYS A 69 -10.08 27.83 0.32
C CYS A 69 -9.48 29.06 -0.39
N GLY A 70 -10.27 29.77 -1.21
CA GLY A 70 -9.95 31.08 -1.76
C GLY A 70 -8.98 31.07 -2.95
N ASN A 71 -8.71 29.90 -3.53
CA ASN A 71 -8.00 29.76 -4.80
C ASN A 71 -8.52 28.56 -5.60
N THR A 72 -8.38 28.60 -6.92
CA THR A 72 -8.85 27.55 -7.84
C THR A 72 -7.72 26.61 -8.27
N SER A 73 -6.67 26.47 -7.46
CA SER A 73 -5.54 25.58 -7.72
C SER A 73 -5.66 24.36 -6.81
N GLU A 74 -6.58 23.46 -7.15
CA GLU A 74 -6.83 22.24 -6.38
C GLU A 74 -5.88 21.09 -6.77
N GLN A 75 -5.35 21.09 -8.00
CA GLN A 75 -4.55 19.98 -8.50
C GLN A 75 -3.25 19.93 -7.70
N PRO A 76 -2.71 18.76 -7.35
CA PRO A 76 -1.41 18.75 -6.72
C PRO A 76 -0.33 19.25 -7.70
N GLY A 77 0.73 19.85 -7.19
CA GLY A 77 1.85 20.26 -8.05
C GLY A 77 2.66 19.04 -8.46
N SER A 78 3.27 19.08 -9.64
CA SER A 78 4.33 18.13 -10.01
C SER A 78 5.66 18.53 -9.33
N THR A 79 6.57 17.57 -9.12
CA THR A 79 7.90 17.85 -8.57
C THR A 79 8.99 16.90 -9.09
N SER A 80 10.24 17.35 -9.00
CA SER A 80 11.45 16.55 -9.16
C SER A 80 12.12 16.17 -7.83
N ASP A 81 11.45 16.46 -6.72
CA ASP A 81 11.92 16.18 -5.35
C ASP A 81 11.16 15.01 -4.71
N GLY A 82 10.70 14.05 -5.52
CA GLY A 82 10.19 12.75 -5.09
C GLY A 82 11.27 11.84 -4.50
N ASN A 83 10.90 10.59 -4.20
CA ASN A 83 11.80 9.66 -3.53
C ASN A 83 12.88 9.16 -4.50
N LYS A 84 14.14 9.50 -4.23
CA LYS A 84 15.32 9.13 -5.05
C LYS A 84 16.09 7.94 -4.49
N PHE A 85 15.59 7.30 -3.44
CA PHE A 85 16.30 6.25 -2.72
C PHE A 85 15.93 4.84 -3.21
N GLY A 86 16.93 3.96 -3.25
CA GLY A 86 16.75 2.55 -3.59
C GLY A 86 16.78 2.23 -5.10
N PRO A 87 16.73 0.94 -5.47
CA PRO A 87 16.93 0.48 -6.85
C PRO A 87 15.80 0.89 -7.82
N ASN A 88 14.67 1.38 -7.31
CA ASN A 88 13.48 1.76 -8.08
C ASN A 88 13.17 3.26 -8.00
N ALA A 89 14.10 4.08 -7.51
CA ALA A 89 14.00 5.52 -7.27
C ALA A 89 13.59 6.40 -8.47
N GLY A 90 13.56 5.84 -9.69
CA GLY A 90 13.29 6.58 -10.91
C GLY A 90 14.13 7.87 -11.02
N ASP A 91 13.50 8.94 -11.53
CA ASP A 91 14.09 10.29 -11.57
C ASP A 91 13.79 11.11 -10.30
N GLY A 92 13.22 10.48 -9.26
CA GLY A 92 12.68 11.16 -8.08
C GLY A 92 11.53 12.10 -8.42
N ARG A 93 10.59 11.64 -9.25
CA ARG A 93 9.37 12.40 -9.52
C ARG A 93 8.37 12.19 -8.40
N GLY A 94 7.48 13.15 -8.23
CA GLY A 94 6.45 13.07 -7.21
C GLY A 94 5.40 14.15 -7.44
N VAL A 95 4.43 14.17 -6.54
CA VAL A 95 3.47 15.26 -6.44
C VAL A 95 3.69 16.04 -5.15
N LYS A 96 3.16 17.27 -5.08
CA LYS A 96 3.30 18.12 -3.90
C LYS A 96 2.07 18.94 -3.59
N ILE A 97 1.87 19.20 -2.31
CA ILE A 97 0.92 20.19 -1.80
C ILE A 97 1.74 21.35 -1.26
N SER A 98 1.55 22.53 -1.85
CA SER A 98 2.24 23.78 -1.50
C SER A 98 1.26 24.96 -1.41
N SER A 99 -0.03 24.65 -1.23
CA SER A 99 -1.12 25.61 -1.06
C SER A 99 -2.32 24.93 -0.39
N THR A 100 -3.08 25.70 0.38
CA THR A 100 -4.23 25.24 1.18
C THR A 100 -5.34 24.57 0.37
N CYS A 101 -5.45 24.82 -0.94
CA CYS A 101 -6.48 24.21 -1.80
C CYS A 101 -6.03 22.92 -2.46
N ARG A 102 -4.72 22.65 -2.53
CA ARG A 102 -4.21 21.50 -3.29
C ARG A 102 -4.56 20.19 -2.59
N ARG A 103 -5.05 19.21 -3.34
CA ARG A 103 -5.40 17.87 -2.86
C ARG A 103 -4.72 16.82 -3.72
N LEU A 104 -4.50 15.63 -3.19
CA LEU A 104 -4.40 14.45 -4.04
C LEU A 104 -5.80 13.84 -4.07
N TYR A 105 -6.33 13.57 -5.26
CA TYR A 105 -7.63 12.95 -5.47
C TYR A 105 -7.53 11.87 -6.54
N GLN A 106 -7.84 10.62 -6.20
CA GLN A 106 -7.93 9.55 -7.20
C GLN A 106 -9.02 8.56 -6.82
N VAL A 107 -9.92 8.25 -7.77
CA VAL A 107 -10.98 7.26 -7.59
C VAL A 107 -10.50 5.91 -8.08
N ILE A 108 -10.57 4.89 -7.22
CA ILE A 108 -10.13 3.53 -7.52
C ILE A 108 -11.28 2.56 -7.32
N ALA A 109 -11.52 1.69 -8.31
CA ALA A 109 -12.46 0.60 -8.18
C ALA A 109 -11.93 -0.45 -7.18
N VAL A 110 -12.75 -0.80 -6.19
CA VAL A 110 -12.45 -1.80 -5.16
C VAL A 110 -13.64 -2.74 -4.95
N THR A 111 -13.44 -3.83 -4.25
CA THR A 111 -14.50 -4.80 -3.94
C THR A 111 -14.95 -4.64 -2.49
N PRO A 112 -16.23 -4.35 -2.21
CA PRO A 112 -16.73 -4.27 -0.84
C PRO A 112 -16.41 -5.54 -0.04
N GLY A 113 -16.03 -5.37 1.22
CA GLY A 113 -15.62 -6.45 2.13
C GLY A 113 -14.21 -6.99 1.92
N THR A 114 -13.48 -6.51 0.90
CA THR A 114 -12.08 -6.91 0.65
C THR A 114 -11.13 -6.03 1.46
N ASN A 115 -10.10 -6.65 2.06
CA ASN A 115 -9.03 -5.92 2.73
C ASN A 115 -8.00 -5.43 1.72
N TYR A 116 -7.59 -4.17 1.88
CA TYR A 116 -6.58 -3.51 1.08
C TYR A 116 -5.48 -2.92 1.95
N THR A 117 -4.26 -2.92 1.41
CA THR A 117 -3.10 -2.25 1.98
C THR A 117 -2.83 -1.00 1.17
N PHE A 118 -2.88 0.15 1.83
CA PHE A 118 -2.48 1.44 1.28
C PHE A 118 -1.08 1.81 1.77
N SER A 119 -0.27 2.38 0.90
CA SER A 119 1.03 2.95 1.24
C SER A 119 1.28 4.27 0.51
N ILE A 120 1.95 5.20 1.18
CA ILE A 120 2.38 6.49 0.62
C ILE A 120 3.73 6.86 1.21
N ASP A 121 4.66 7.27 0.35
CA ASP A 121 5.88 7.93 0.80
C ASP A 121 5.61 9.43 0.88
N SER A 122 6.04 10.06 1.98
CA SER A 122 5.86 11.50 2.21
C SER A 122 7.12 12.15 2.75
N ARG A 123 7.35 13.42 2.40
CA ARG A 123 8.38 14.27 2.99
C ARG A 123 7.86 15.69 3.12
N SER A 124 7.90 16.23 4.34
CA SER A 124 7.57 17.64 4.58
C SER A 124 8.83 18.51 4.57
N GLU A 125 8.72 19.70 3.98
CA GLU A 125 9.77 20.73 3.97
C GLU A 125 9.85 21.50 5.30
N ALA A 126 8.81 21.44 6.14
CA ALA A 126 8.76 22.09 7.45
C ALA A 126 8.13 21.23 8.55
N ALA A 127 8.61 21.43 9.77
CA ALA A 127 8.00 20.83 10.95
C ALA A 127 6.56 21.31 11.13
N ASN A 128 5.69 20.45 11.67
CA ASN A 128 4.27 20.73 11.93
C ASN A 128 3.41 20.98 10.68
N VAL A 129 3.87 20.58 9.51
CA VAL A 129 3.04 20.51 8.29
C VAL A 129 2.57 19.08 8.11
N SER A 130 1.49 18.72 8.80
CA SER A 130 0.95 17.36 8.78
C SER A 130 0.06 17.09 7.58
N SER A 131 0.12 15.86 7.10
CA SER A 131 -0.73 15.36 6.00
C SER A 131 -1.87 14.53 6.57
N GLU A 132 -3.09 14.83 6.16
CA GLU A 132 -4.28 14.04 6.45
C GLU A 132 -4.57 13.15 5.24
N VAL A 133 -4.53 11.84 5.43
CA VAL A 133 -4.80 10.85 4.39
C VAL A 133 -6.12 10.18 4.70
N PHE A 134 -7.07 10.30 3.78
CA PHE A 134 -8.38 9.66 3.84
C PHE A 134 -8.51 8.64 2.71
N ILE A 135 -9.09 7.50 3.05
CA ILE A 135 -9.66 6.57 2.08
C ILE A 135 -11.17 6.66 2.20
N LEU A 136 -11.81 7.32 1.22
CA LEU A 136 -13.25 7.56 1.25
C LEU A 136 -14.00 6.46 0.50
N ASN A 137 -15.15 6.04 1.00
CA ASN A 137 -16.01 5.03 0.38
C ASN A 137 -16.96 5.61 -0.69
N GLN A 138 -16.94 6.92 -0.88
CA GLN A 138 -17.69 7.62 -1.91
C GLN A 138 -16.95 8.89 -2.33
N GLU A 139 -17.27 9.39 -3.51
CA GLU A 139 -16.89 10.74 -3.90
C GLU A 139 -17.60 11.76 -2.99
N ILE A 140 -16.92 12.88 -2.74
CA ILE A 140 -17.42 13.95 -1.86
C ILE A 140 -17.59 15.23 -2.66
N VAL A 141 -18.57 16.04 -2.28
CA VAL A 141 -18.81 17.36 -2.88
C VAL A 141 -18.35 18.50 -1.97
N THR A 142 -18.02 18.21 -0.70
CA THR A 142 -17.48 19.14 0.29
C THR A 142 -16.59 18.42 1.29
N GLU A 143 -15.65 19.12 1.91
CA GLU A 143 -14.88 18.59 3.04
C GLU A 143 -15.61 18.66 4.38
N SER A 144 -16.82 19.25 4.45
CA SER A 144 -17.57 19.34 5.70
C SER A 144 -17.81 17.95 6.29
N GLY A 145 -17.40 17.72 7.54
CA GLY A 145 -17.43 16.43 8.22
C GLY A 145 -16.07 15.75 8.31
N LEU A 146 -15.15 16.02 7.37
CA LEU A 146 -13.83 15.37 7.35
C LEU A 146 -12.94 15.80 8.52
N GLU A 147 -13.24 16.90 9.20
CA GLU A 147 -12.60 17.27 10.47
C GLU A 147 -12.79 16.21 11.58
N ASN A 148 -13.76 15.29 11.41
CA ASN A 148 -14.01 14.19 12.33
C ASN A 148 -13.18 12.94 12.00
N GLY A 149 -12.33 12.97 10.97
CA GLY A 149 -11.43 11.87 10.62
C GLY A 149 -12.17 10.55 10.42
N SER A 150 -11.73 9.49 11.11
CA SER A 150 -12.34 8.16 11.06
C SER A 150 -13.79 8.07 11.56
N ALA A 151 -14.33 9.12 12.19
CA ALA A 151 -15.72 9.13 12.65
C ALA A 151 -16.72 9.57 11.57
N ASP A 152 -16.25 10.13 10.45
CA ASP A 152 -17.11 10.43 9.31
C ASP A 152 -17.52 9.14 8.58
N SER A 153 -18.82 8.95 8.35
CA SER A 153 -19.35 7.74 7.71
C SER A 153 -18.84 7.47 6.30
N ARG A 154 -18.26 8.49 5.64
CA ARG A 154 -17.69 8.39 4.30
C ARG A 154 -16.26 7.85 4.30
N VAL A 155 -15.66 7.61 5.46
CA VAL A 155 -14.25 7.27 5.62
C VAL A 155 -14.09 5.78 5.99
N ASP A 156 -13.46 5.00 5.12
CA ASP A 156 -13.08 3.62 5.42
C ASP A 156 -11.78 3.55 6.23
N ALA A 157 -10.87 4.50 6.00
CA ALA A 157 -9.66 4.67 6.80
C ALA A 157 -9.16 6.11 6.78
N PHE A 158 -8.53 6.51 7.88
CA PHE A 158 -7.93 7.82 8.05
C PHE A 158 -6.64 7.70 8.87
N THR A 159 -5.62 8.46 8.47
CA THR A 159 -4.39 8.62 9.24
C THR A 159 -3.85 10.04 9.09
N THR A 160 -3.10 10.48 10.09
CA THR A 160 -2.35 11.74 10.04
C THR A 160 -0.87 11.42 10.04
N ILE A 161 -0.16 11.91 9.03
CA ILE A 161 1.30 11.82 8.93
C ILE A 161 1.88 13.04 9.62
N THR A 162 2.68 12.80 10.66
CA THR A 162 3.30 13.85 11.48
C THR A 162 4.82 13.70 11.61
N ASN A 163 5.38 12.65 11.02
CA ASN A 163 6.77 12.22 11.21
C ASN A 163 7.56 12.20 9.90
N ASP A 164 7.20 13.05 8.94
CA ASP A 164 7.76 13.13 7.60
C ASP A 164 8.62 14.38 7.35
N PHE A 165 8.80 15.25 8.36
CA PHE A 165 9.72 16.39 8.24
C PHE A 165 11.17 15.94 8.22
N ASN A 166 11.89 16.30 7.16
CA ASN A 166 13.32 16.11 7.03
C ASN A 166 14.00 17.39 6.49
N ALA A 167 15.05 17.84 7.18
CA ALA A 167 15.79 19.05 6.82
C ALA A 167 16.64 18.90 5.54
N THR A 168 16.78 17.68 5.03
CA THR A 168 17.52 17.34 3.82
C THR A 168 16.59 16.69 2.80
N LYS A 169 16.95 16.84 1.51
CA LYS A 169 16.23 16.21 0.39
C LYS A 169 16.67 14.77 0.19
N SER A 170 15.78 13.97 -0.42
CA SER A 170 16.08 12.58 -0.80
C SER A 170 17.13 12.52 -1.90
N SER A 171 17.94 11.47 -1.89
CA SER A 171 19.00 11.21 -2.86
C SER A 171 19.16 9.70 -3.11
N SER A 172 20.04 9.34 -4.04
CA SER A 172 20.37 7.94 -4.32
C SER A 172 21.05 7.21 -3.16
N THR A 173 21.56 7.93 -2.16
CA THR A 173 22.27 7.35 -1.01
C THR A 173 21.58 7.60 0.32
N GLU A 174 20.63 8.53 0.38
CA GLU A 174 19.95 8.92 1.63
C GLU A 174 18.44 8.98 1.40
N ASP A 175 17.69 8.12 2.09
CA ASP A 175 16.24 8.19 2.13
C ASP A 175 15.81 9.22 3.18
N THR A 176 14.95 10.13 2.77
CA THR A 176 14.35 11.14 3.66
C THR A 176 12.84 11.17 3.51
N PHE A 177 12.27 10.23 2.76
CA PHE A 177 10.84 10.02 2.74
C PHE A 177 10.46 9.07 3.86
N THR A 178 9.27 9.30 4.41
CA THR A 178 8.66 8.42 5.40
C THR A 178 7.53 7.66 4.73
N THR A 179 7.66 6.33 4.68
CA THR A 179 6.60 5.45 4.24
C THR A 179 5.54 5.30 5.33
N THR A 180 4.30 5.67 5.00
CA THR A 180 3.13 5.40 5.83
C THR A 180 2.32 4.29 5.19
N THR A 181 2.06 3.21 5.94
CA THR A 181 1.29 2.06 5.47
C THR A 181 0.19 1.72 6.46
N PHE A 182 -1.01 1.46 5.97
CA PHE A 182 -2.13 0.94 6.77
C PHE A 182 -3.04 0.05 5.93
N THR A 183 -3.90 -0.72 6.61
CA THR A 183 -4.89 -1.58 5.96
C THR A 183 -6.29 -1.12 6.26
N PHE A 184 -7.22 -1.34 5.33
CA PHE A 184 -8.64 -1.08 5.53
C PHE A 184 -9.50 -2.14 4.82
N THR A 185 -10.74 -2.29 5.26
CA THR A 185 -11.76 -3.08 4.57
C THR A 185 -12.63 -2.13 3.76
N ALA A 186 -12.67 -2.29 2.43
CA ALA A 186 -13.53 -1.44 1.60
C ALA A 186 -15.01 -1.64 1.97
N SER A 187 -15.75 -0.58 2.26
CA SER A 187 -17.19 -0.66 2.53
C SER A 187 -18.05 -0.46 1.28
N ALA A 188 -17.48 0.10 0.22
CA ALA A 188 -18.12 0.38 -1.05
C ALA A 188 -17.34 -0.20 -2.25
N SER A 189 -17.88 0.00 -3.46
CA SER A 189 -17.25 -0.45 -4.71
C SER A 189 -16.18 0.51 -5.23
N ILE A 190 -15.97 1.62 -4.55
CA ILE A 190 -14.91 2.58 -4.83
C ILE A 190 -14.18 2.95 -3.54
N ALA A 191 -12.91 3.31 -3.70
CA ALA A 191 -12.10 3.97 -2.71
C ALA A 191 -11.54 5.25 -3.33
N VAL A 192 -11.76 6.39 -2.70
CA VAL A 192 -11.17 7.67 -3.10
C VAL A 192 -9.96 7.92 -2.23
N ILE A 193 -8.77 7.95 -2.84
CA ILE A 193 -7.57 8.46 -2.19
C ILE A 193 -7.71 9.97 -2.11
N TYR A 194 -7.81 10.50 -0.90
CA TYR A 194 -7.95 11.92 -0.66
C TYR A 194 -6.91 12.39 0.36
N VAL A 195 -5.96 13.22 -0.08
CA VAL A 195 -4.90 13.75 0.80
C VAL A 195 -4.95 15.26 0.82
N ARG A 196 -4.86 15.84 2.02
CA ARG A 196 -4.70 17.28 2.23
C ARG A 196 -3.62 17.58 3.25
N ALA A 197 -3.01 18.75 3.17
CA ALA A 197 -2.10 19.27 4.18
C ALA A 197 -2.43 20.75 4.43
N SER A 198 -3.27 21.03 5.43
CA SER A 198 -3.83 22.38 5.64
C SER A 198 -2.78 23.43 6.01
N ALA A 199 -1.66 23.02 6.60
CA ALA A 199 -0.53 23.90 6.92
C ALA A 199 0.44 24.06 5.75
N ALA A 200 0.24 23.34 4.63
CA ALA A 200 1.09 23.44 3.46
C ALA A 200 0.63 24.62 2.58
N VAL A 201 1.25 25.78 2.75
CA VAL A 201 0.73 27.07 2.24
C VAL A 201 1.65 27.78 1.25
N ASP A 202 2.92 27.39 1.18
CA ASP A 202 3.94 27.99 0.32
C ASP A 202 5.14 27.04 0.12
N ASN A 203 6.21 27.52 -0.52
CA ASN A 203 7.42 26.71 -0.77
C ASN A 203 8.26 26.45 0.49
N ASN A 204 8.01 27.13 1.60
CA ASN A 204 8.68 26.84 2.88
C ASN A 204 7.87 25.84 3.72
N ASN A 205 6.57 25.73 3.45
CA ASN A 205 5.63 24.84 4.09
C ASN A 205 4.94 24.03 2.98
N GLU A 206 5.66 23.08 2.40
CA GLU A 206 5.14 22.15 1.40
C GLU A 206 5.41 20.70 1.78
N VAL A 207 4.61 19.80 1.24
CA VAL A 207 4.76 18.35 1.43
C VAL A 207 4.83 17.67 0.07
N PHE A 208 5.79 16.78 -0.07
CA PHE A 208 6.03 15.95 -1.24
C PHE A 208 5.51 14.54 -1.01
N TYR A 209 4.95 13.93 -2.03
CA TYR A 209 4.44 12.56 -1.99
C TYR A 209 4.91 11.78 -3.21
N ASP A 210 5.18 10.50 -2.98
CA ASP A 210 5.63 9.56 -4.01
C ASP A 210 5.25 8.12 -3.61
N ASN A 211 5.46 7.16 -4.52
CA ASN A 211 5.26 5.73 -4.30
C ASN A 211 3.89 5.37 -3.68
N ILE A 212 2.85 6.05 -4.14
CA ILE A 212 1.48 5.85 -3.66
C ILE A 212 0.98 4.51 -4.21
N SER A 213 0.53 3.64 -3.32
CA SER A 213 0.04 2.33 -3.71
C SER A 213 -1.17 1.87 -2.93
N LEU A 214 -2.00 1.11 -3.62
CA LEU A 214 -3.16 0.43 -3.07
C LEU A 214 -3.21 -0.96 -3.69
N SER A 215 -3.21 -1.99 -2.87
CA SER A 215 -3.30 -3.37 -3.36
C SER A 215 -4.13 -4.21 -2.42
N VAL A 216 -4.74 -5.29 -2.93
CA VAL A 216 -5.44 -6.25 -2.09
C VAL A 216 -4.45 -6.76 -1.04
N THR A 217 -4.84 -6.67 0.24
CA THR A 217 -4.04 -7.22 1.33
C THR A 217 -4.00 -8.72 1.15
N THR A 218 -2.86 -9.23 0.72
CA THR A 218 -2.59 -10.66 0.83
C THR A 218 -2.37 -10.93 2.31
N THR A 219 -3.31 -11.64 2.95
CA THR A 219 -2.98 -12.34 4.19
C THR A 219 -1.77 -13.19 3.86
N ALA A 220 -0.64 -12.98 4.55
CA ALA A 220 0.64 -13.62 4.28
C ALA A 220 0.45 -15.03 3.71
N SER A 221 0.56 -15.14 2.38
CA SER A 221 0.48 -16.43 1.73
C SER A 221 1.70 -17.20 2.20
N VAL A 222 1.50 -18.44 2.58
CA VAL A 222 2.57 -19.40 2.80
C VAL A 222 3.50 -19.36 1.58
N LYS A 223 4.69 -18.78 1.75
CA LYS A 223 5.74 -18.84 0.72
C LYS A 223 6.46 -20.18 0.88
N ASP A 224 6.00 -21.20 0.15
CA ASP A 224 6.71 -22.48 0.08
C ASP A 224 8.15 -22.30 -0.45
N ASP A 225 8.36 -21.33 -1.36
CA ASP A 225 9.65 -21.08 -2.01
C ASP A 225 10.73 -20.44 -1.11
N GLU A 226 10.36 -19.84 0.01
CA GLU A 226 11.32 -19.25 0.95
C GLU A 226 11.69 -20.16 2.13
N PHE A 227 10.96 -21.26 2.37
CA PHE A 227 11.24 -22.12 3.53
C PHE A 227 12.68 -22.66 3.51
N SER A 228 13.14 -23.17 2.36
CA SER A 228 14.48 -23.76 2.21
C SER A 228 15.62 -22.74 2.28
N THR A 229 15.32 -21.45 2.05
CA THR A 229 16.28 -20.35 2.19
C THR A 229 16.69 -20.20 3.66
N TYR A 230 15.73 -20.26 4.57
CA TYR A 230 15.94 -19.97 5.99
C TYR A 230 16.04 -21.21 6.88
N PHE A 231 15.40 -22.30 6.47
CA PHE A 231 15.27 -23.51 7.26
C PHE A 231 15.65 -24.76 6.46
N SER A 232 16.19 -25.74 7.16
CA SER A 232 16.26 -27.12 6.67
C SER A 232 15.62 -28.04 7.69
N LEU A 233 14.95 -29.09 7.20
CA LEU A 233 14.33 -30.08 8.06
C LEU A 233 14.76 -31.49 7.68
N TYR A 234 14.94 -32.34 8.69
CA TYR A 234 15.28 -33.74 8.49
C TYR A 234 15.02 -34.59 9.75
N PRO A 235 14.73 -35.90 9.58
CA PRO A 235 14.39 -36.52 8.31
C PRO A 235 12.99 -36.07 7.83
N ASN A 236 12.74 -36.19 6.53
CA ASN A 236 11.40 -36.10 5.93
C ASN A 236 11.37 -37.09 4.75
N PRO A 237 10.64 -38.22 4.83
CA PRO A 237 9.67 -38.58 5.88
C PRO A 237 10.25 -38.79 7.29
N ALA A 238 9.44 -38.59 8.33
CA ALA A 238 9.84 -38.68 9.75
C ALA A 238 8.97 -39.67 10.53
N SER A 239 9.58 -40.46 11.43
CA SER A 239 8.86 -41.47 12.22
C SER A 239 8.47 -41.01 13.63
N SER A 240 9.16 -40.01 14.18
CA SER A 240 8.96 -39.57 15.56
C SER A 240 9.44 -38.16 15.84
N PHE A 241 10.53 -37.72 15.21
CA PHE A 241 11.08 -36.40 15.46
C PHE A 241 11.61 -35.76 14.18
N ILE A 242 11.27 -34.50 13.97
CA ILE A 242 11.78 -33.67 12.86
C ILE A 242 12.73 -32.64 13.45
N ASN A 243 13.99 -32.66 13.02
CA ASN A 243 14.94 -31.59 13.33
C ASN A 243 14.71 -30.44 12.37
N ILE A 244 14.76 -29.22 12.88
CA ILE A 244 14.61 -27.98 12.14
C ILE A 244 15.84 -27.13 12.45
N GLN A 245 16.73 -27.01 11.46
CA GLN A 245 17.85 -26.08 11.55
C GLN A 245 17.42 -24.74 10.97
N SER A 246 17.54 -23.70 11.78
CA SER A 246 17.46 -22.32 11.29
C SER A 246 18.85 -21.80 10.92
N LYS A 247 18.95 -21.06 9.82
CA LYS A 247 20.20 -20.43 9.38
C LYS A 247 20.43 -19.05 9.99
N SER A 248 19.39 -18.20 10.01
CA SER A 248 19.51 -16.78 10.39
C SER A 248 18.24 -16.19 11.02
N VAL A 249 17.30 -17.04 11.44
CA VAL A 249 15.94 -16.62 11.82
C VAL A 249 15.49 -17.31 13.10
N ASP A 250 15.12 -16.55 14.15
CA ASP A 250 14.68 -17.15 15.42
C ASP A 250 13.23 -17.62 15.34
N VAL A 251 12.99 -18.91 15.57
CA VAL A 251 11.64 -19.50 15.54
C VAL A 251 10.91 -19.21 16.85
N THR A 252 9.80 -18.48 16.78
CA THR A 252 8.96 -18.11 17.92
C THR A 252 7.81 -19.09 18.14
N ASN A 253 7.29 -19.72 17.07
CA ASN A 253 6.21 -20.71 17.17
C ASN A 253 6.30 -21.77 16.08
N VAL A 254 5.84 -22.99 16.40
CA VAL A 254 5.76 -24.12 15.49
C VAL A 254 4.39 -24.75 15.57
N GLN A 255 3.72 -24.88 14.42
CA GLN A 255 2.39 -25.46 14.31
C GLN A 255 2.36 -26.53 13.23
N VAL A 256 1.61 -27.60 13.45
CA VAL A 256 1.38 -28.65 12.46
C VAL A 256 -0.11 -28.79 12.20
N TYR A 257 -0.48 -28.80 10.93
CA TYR A 257 -1.85 -28.91 10.46
C TYR A 257 -2.02 -30.17 9.61
N ASN A 258 -3.17 -30.85 9.73
CA ASN A 258 -3.54 -31.90 8.80
C ASN A 258 -4.08 -31.31 7.48
N LEU A 259 -4.37 -32.16 6.48
CA LEU A 259 -4.87 -31.72 5.16
C LEU A 259 -6.25 -31.06 5.20
N THR A 260 -7.02 -31.21 6.28
CA THR A 260 -8.30 -30.52 6.47
C THR A 260 -8.16 -29.15 7.15
N GLY A 261 -6.93 -28.72 7.42
CA GLY A 261 -6.64 -27.45 8.11
C GLY A 261 -6.80 -27.50 9.63
N GLN A 262 -7.01 -28.69 10.21
CA GLN A 262 -7.08 -28.84 11.67
C GLN A 262 -5.67 -28.75 12.26
N LEU A 263 -5.50 -27.90 13.27
CA LEU A 263 -4.29 -27.81 14.09
C LEU A 263 -4.16 -29.07 14.95
N VAL A 264 -3.07 -29.81 14.77
CA VAL A 264 -2.80 -31.07 15.47
C VAL A 264 -1.61 -31.00 16.42
N LEU A 265 -0.75 -29.98 16.27
CA LEU A 265 0.37 -29.69 17.17
C LEU A 265 0.62 -28.19 17.22
N ASP A 266 0.83 -27.64 18.40
CA ASP A 266 1.23 -26.24 18.63
C ASP A 266 2.30 -26.19 19.72
N GLN A 267 3.46 -25.65 19.37
CA GLN A 267 4.65 -25.59 20.22
C GLN A 267 5.28 -24.20 20.14
N LYS A 268 5.47 -23.56 21.29
CA LYS A 268 6.24 -22.31 21.38
C LYS A 268 7.73 -22.58 21.15
N GLY A 269 8.29 -21.97 20.11
CA GLY A 269 9.68 -22.11 19.70
C GLY A 269 10.09 -23.55 19.36
N LEU A 270 11.40 -23.76 19.18
CA LEU A 270 11.98 -25.09 18.95
C LEU A 270 12.46 -25.71 20.26
N VAL A 271 12.02 -26.94 20.54
CA VAL A 271 12.52 -27.76 21.65
C VAL A 271 13.59 -28.71 21.10
N LYS A 272 14.81 -28.62 21.62
CA LYS A 272 15.97 -29.41 21.12
C LYS A 272 16.16 -29.30 19.59
N ASN A 273 15.92 -28.11 19.03
CA ASN A 273 15.99 -27.84 17.58
C ASN A 273 15.03 -28.69 16.74
N GLY A 274 13.86 -29.06 17.26
CA GLY A 274 12.90 -29.85 16.48
C GLY A 274 11.49 -29.91 17.05
N VAL A 275 10.74 -30.85 16.49
CA VAL A 275 9.32 -31.11 16.76
C VAL A 275 9.11 -32.62 16.90
N ASP A 276 8.46 -33.03 18.00
CA ASP A 276 8.03 -34.41 18.21
C ASP A 276 6.71 -34.66 17.47
N VAL A 277 6.75 -35.54 16.48
CA VAL A 277 5.61 -35.95 15.64
C VAL A 277 5.15 -37.38 15.93
N SER A 278 5.67 -38.02 16.98
CA SER A 278 5.39 -39.43 17.32
C SER A 278 3.92 -39.71 17.66
N SER A 279 3.18 -38.68 18.08
CA SER A 279 1.75 -38.76 18.39
C SER A 279 0.85 -38.60 17.16
N LEU A 280 1.40 -38.23 16.00
CA LEU A 280 0.65 -38.02 14.77
C LEU A 280 0.48 -39.33 14.00
N ASN A 281 -0.69 -39.53 13.40
CA ASN A 281 -0.93 -40.65 12.51
C ASN A 281 -0.08 -40.54 11.23
N LYS A 282 0.24 -41.66 10.60
CA LYS A 282 0.94 -41.67 9.31
C LYS A 282 0.18 -40.86 8.27
N GLY A 283 0.86 -39.96 7.57
CA GLY A 283 0.21 -39.08 6.60
C GLY A 283 0.98 -37.83 6.25
N VAL A 284 0.34 -36.97 5.46
CA VAL A 284 0.88 -35.68 5.03
C VAL A 284 0.35 -34.57 5.92
N TYR A 285 1.26 -33.67 6.32
CA TYR A 285 0.95 -32.51 7.15
C TYR A 285 1.60 -31.25 6.59
N ILE A 286 1.08 -30.10 7.01
CA ILE A 286 1.69 -28.78 6.79
C ILE A 286 2.32 -28.34 8.11
N LEU A 287 3.65 -28.18 8.09
CA LEU A 287 4.39 -27.60 9.20
C LEU A 287 4.56 -26.11 8.97
N LYS A 288 4.20 -25.30 9.95
CA LYS A 288 4.26 -23.84 9.93
C LYS A 288 5.18 -23.33 11.03
N LEU A 289 6.15 -22.52 10.66
CA LEU A 289 7.08 -21.83 11.55
C LEU A 289 6.76 -20.34 11.56
N SER A 290 6.71 -19.74 12.74
CA SER A 290 6.61 -18.29 12.90
C SER A 290 7.94 -17.75 13.41
N SER A 291 8.35 -16.61 12.88
CA SER A 291 9.50 -15.83 13.37
C SER A 291 9.17 -14.36 13.29
N ASN A 292 9.08 -13.69 14.45
CA ASN A 292 8.65 -12.29 14.53
C ASN A 292 7.36 -12.05 13.72
N ASN A 293 7.45 -11.30 12.61
CA ASN A 293 6.32 -10.97 11.74
C ASN A 293 6.17 -11.91 10.53
N ASN A 294 7.09 -12.86 10.34
CA ASN A 294 7.11 -13.76 9.19
C ASN A 294 6.57 -15.15 9.55
N GLN A 295 5.91 -15.77 8.58
CA GLN A 295 5.44 -17.15 8.65
C GLN A 295 5.97 -17.93 7.47
N TYR A 296 6.52 -19.10 7.76
CA TYR A 296 7.08 -20.03 6.79
C TYR A 296 6.32 -21.34 6.92
N SER A 297 6.09 -22.04 5.82
CA SER A 297 5.49 -23.35 5.90
C SER A 297 6.10 -24.31 4.90
N THR A 298 5.95 -25.59 5.16
CA THR A 298 6.41 -26.65 4.28
C THR A 298 5.61 -27.93 4.53
N LYS A 299 5.55 -28.77 3.51
CA LYS A 299 4.94 -30.08 3.59
C LYS A 299 5.88 -31.09 4.24
N ILE A 300 5.38 -31.82 5.22
CA ILE A 300 6.09 -32.94 5.87
C ILE A 300 5.30 -34.24 5.73
N VAL A 301 6.01 -35.36 5.76
CA VAL A 301 5.44 -36.71 5.72
C VAL A 301 5.80 -37.44 7.01
N VAL A 302 4.80 -37.99 7.71
CA VAL A 302 4.98 -38.79 8.92
C VAL A 302 4.73 -40.28 8.60
N GLU A 303 5.63 -41.15 9.07
CA GLU A 303 5.65 -42.60 8.83
C GLU A 303 5.56 -43.46 10.09
#